data_AF-A0A9Q1BZ57-F1
#
_entry.id   AF-A0A9Q1BZ57-F1
#
_cell.length_a   1.000
_cell.length_b   1.000
_cell.length_c   1.000
_cell.angle_alpha   90.00
_cell.angle_beta   90.00
_cell.angle_gamma   90.00
#
_symmetry.space_group_name_H-M   'P 1'
#
loop_
_entity.id
_entity.type
_entity.pdbx_description
1 polymer ?
#
loop_
_entity_poly.entity_id
_entity_poly.type
_entity_poly.pdbx_seq_one_letter_code
_entity_poly.pdbx_strand_id
1 'polypeptide(L)'
;MSKLYTKKLNSISPWFNDDIHSARKLRRQLERKWRQKGKLEVCRQEYCKQRGVVATLIRQAKVSYYSTEITNSSGDQKKLFRIVNNLLHKPKDPVLPSAVSDRSLACRFSQYFVEKIEQIRKTFTPSPDSQLYGETSSPSTLCTFQAASEEEIKKIVMKSASKSCELDSVPTTLIKQCIDTFVPYITDIVNASFSSGHFPTKSKDCLRSSPFEKGWFRQEYLEKLPACR
;
A
#
# COMPACT_ATOMS: atom_id res chain seq x y z
N MET A 1 -11.08 -40.36 -29.93
CA MET A 1 -10.70 -40.80 -28.56
C MET A 1 -9.71 -39.82 -27.97
N SER A 2 -10.16 -38.95 -27.06
CA SER A 2 -9.32 -37.93 -26.43
C SER A 2 -8.33 -38.60 -25.47
N LYS A 3 -7.04 -38.42 -25.74
CA LYS A 3 -5.96 -38.85 -24.85
C LYS A 3 -6.05 -38.03 -23.56
N LEU A 4 -6.52 -38.65 -22.48
CA LEU A 4 -6.48 -38.06 -21.14
C LEU A 4 -5.01 -37.89 -20.73
N TYR A 5 -4.52 -36.66 -20.79
CA TYR A 5 -3.19 -36.31 -20.31
C TYR A 5 -3.16 -36.37 -18.78
N THR A 6 -2.70 -37.49 -18.22
CA THR A 6 -2.39 -37.58 -16.79
C THR A 6 -1.13 -36.75 -16.52
N LYS A 7 -1.30 -35.53 -15.99
CA LYS A 7 -0.20 -34.75 -15.41
C LYS A 7 0.55 -35.65 -14.41
N LYS A 8 1.85 -35.89 -14.65
CA LYS A 8 2.77 -36.50 -13.67
C LYS A 8 2.64 -35.73 -12.34
N LEU A 9 2.15 -36.40 -11.29
CA LEU A 9 2.15 -35.91 -9.90
C LEU A 9 3.58 -35.96 -9.34
N ASN A 10 4.50 -35.20 -9.93
CA ASN A 10 5.87 -35.09 -9.44
C ASN A 10 6.08 -33.74 -8.76
N SER A 11 5.55 -33.66 -7.55
CA SER A 11 6.20 -33.08 -6.38
C SER A 11 5.41 -33.65 -5.21
N ILE A 12 5.95 -34.67 -4.55
CA ILE A 12 5.42 -35.09 -3.24
C ILE A 12 5.37 -33.80 -2.40
N SER A 13 4.18 -33.43 -1.92
CA SER A 13 4.05 -32.19 -1.16
C SER A 13 5.01 -32.25 0.03
N PRO A 14 5.68 -31.15 0.42
CA PRO A 14 6.74 -31.20 1.44
C PRO A 14 6.30 -31.78 2.80
N TRP A 15 5.01 -31.68 3.12
CA TRP A 15 4.39 -32.22 4.33
C TRP A 15 3.94 -33.69 4.21
N PHE A 16 4.16 -34.36 3.08
CA PHE A 16 3.70 -35.73 2.85
C PHE A 16 4.75 -36.73 3.37
N ASN A 17 4.35 -37.53 4.37
CA ASN A 17 5.21 -38.50 5.04
C ASN A 17 4.76 -39.96 4.82
N ASP A 18 5.59 -40.91 5.27
CA ASP A 18 5.36 -42.35 5.10
C ASP A 18 4.12 -42.87 5.85
N ASP A 19 3.75 -42.22 6.95
CA ASP A 19 2.53 -42.55 7.70
C ASP A 19 1.27 -42.29 6.87
N ILE A 20 1.20 -41.12 6.21
CA ILE A 20 0.11 -40.79 5.29
C ILE A 20 0.13 -41.76 4.11
N HIS A 21 1.30 -42.13 3.59
CA HIS A 21 1.43 -43.08 2.50
C HIS A 21 0.85 -44.45 2.88
N SER A 22 1.25 -44.98 4.04
CA SER A 22 0.79 -46.26 4.59
C SER A 22 -0.71 -46.24 4.88
N ALA A 23 -1.21 -45.16 5.49
CA ALA A 23 -2.64 -44.99 5.77
C ALA A 23 -3.49 -44.91 4.48
N ARG A 24 -2.98 -44.26 3.43
CA ARG A 24 -3.64 -44.24 2.09
C ARG A 24 -3.63 -45.60 1.42
N LYS A 25 -2.54 -46.38 1.56
CA LYS A 25 -2.46 -47.76 1.07
C LYS A 25 -3.50 -48.64 1.75
N LEU A 26 -3.61 -48.57 3.07
CA LEU A 26 -4.62 -49.29 3.84
C LEU A 26 -6.06 -48.87 3.44
N ARG A 27 -6.31 -47.56 3.30
CA ARG A 27 -7.62 -47.06 2.82
C ARG A 27 -8.02 -47.67 1.48
N ARG A 28 -7.09 -47.75 0.52
CA ARG A 28 -7.33 -48.38 -0.79
C ARG A 28 -7.58 -49.88 -0.67
N GLN A 29 -6.88 -50.57 0.22
CA GLN A 29 -7.12 -52.00 0.47
C GLN A 29 -8.52 -52.24 1.05
N LEU A 30 -8.95 -51.44 2.02
CA LEU A 30 -10.29 -51.52 2.61
C LEU A 30 -11.38 -51.18 1.58
N GLU A 31 -11.15 -50.18 0.73
CA GLU A 31 -12.05 -49.85 -0.38
C GLU A 31 -12.23 -51.04 -1.33
N ARG A 32 -11.14 -51.70 -1.73
CA ARG A 32 -11.20 -52.90 -2.58
C ARG A 32 -11.94 -54.04 -1.90
N LYS A 33 -11.66 -54.30 -0.62
CA LYS A 33 -12.37 -55.32 0.18
C LYS A 33 -13.87 -55.06 0.23
N TRP A 34 -14.29 -53.81 0.46
CA TRP A 34 -15.70 -53.42 0.45
C TRP A 34 -16.36 -53.64 -0.92
N ARG A 35 -15.68 -53.26 -2.01
CA ARG A 35 -16.19 -53.46 -3.39
C ARG A 35 -16.27 -54.93 -3.79
N GLN A 36 -15.35 -55.78 -3.33
CA GLN A 36 -15.29 -57.21 -3.68
C GLN A 36 -16.26 -58.06 -2.84
N LYS A 37 -16.41 -57.79 -1.54
CA LYS A 37 -17.29 -58.56 -0.63
C LYS A 37 -18.74 -58.07 -0.66
N GLY A 38 -19.30 -57.84 -1.85
CA GLY A 38 -20.73 -57.53 -2.01
C GLY A 38 -21.23 -56.27 -1.29
N LYS A 39 -20.36 -55.31 -0.96
CA LYS A 39 -20.68 -54.05 -0.26
C LYS A 39 -21.24 -54.20 1.16
N LEU A 40 -20.79 -55.20 1.92
CA LEU A 40 -21.14 -55.35 3.34
C LEU A 40 -20.91 -54.08 4.17
N GLU A 41 -21.86 -53.75 5.05
CA GLU A 41 -21.85 -52.51 5.84
C GLU A 41 -20.64 -52.43 6.79
N VAL A 42 -20.22 -53.55 7.40
CA VAL A 42 -19.01 -53.59 8.25
C VAL A 42 -17.75 -53.17 7.47
N CYS A 43 -17.62 -53.62 6.21
CA CYS A 43 -16.50 -53.22 5.36
C CYS A 43 -16.57 -51.74 4.96
N ARG A 44 -17.78 -51.20 4.78
CA ARG A 44 -18.01 -49.77 4.51
C ARG A 44 -17.62 -48.92 5.72
N GLN A 45 -18.01 -49.33 6.92
CA GLN A 45 -17.67 -48.64 8.17
C GLN A 45 -16.15 -48.58 8.36
N GLU A 46 -15.44 -49.68 8.16
CA GLU A 46 -13.98 -49.73 8.29
C GLU A 46 -13.28 -48.83 7.25
N TYR A 47 -13.77 -48.83 6.00
CA TYR A 47 -13.30 -47.90 4.97
C TYR A 47 -13.55 -46.43 5.36
N CYS A 48 -14.75 -46.09 5.84
CA CYS A 48 -15.10 -44.74 6.29
C CYS A 48 -14.24 -44.28 7.48
N LYS A 49 -14.01 -45.17 8.46
CA LYS A 49 -13.11 -44.92 9.59
C LYS A 49 -11.71 -44.60 9.09
N GLN A 50 -11.18 -45.42 8.19
CA GLN A 50 -9.84 -45.19 7.62
C GLN A 50 -9.75 -43.93 6.76
N ARG A 51 -10.84 -43.48 6.12
CA ARG A 51 -10.89 -42.15 5.47
C ARG A 51 -10.69 -41.04 6.49
N GLY A 52 -11.34 -41.13 7.65
CA GLY A 52 -11.15 -40.20 8.76
C GLY A 52 -9.71 -40.15 9.24
N VAL A 53 -9.09 -41.31 9.45
CA VAL A 53 -7.66 -41.43 9.84
C VAL A 53 -6.76 -40.72 8.83
N VAL A 54 -6.92 -40.98 7.53
CA VAL A 54 -6.12 -40.33 6.49
C VAL A 54 -6.33 -38.81 6.47
N ALA A 55 -7.56 -38.33 6.65
CA ALA A 55 -7.85 -36.90 6.71
C ALA A 55 -7.15 -36.24 7.92
N THR A 56 -7.19 -36.88 9.09
CA THR A 56 -6.53 -36.42 10.31
C THR A 56 -5.02 -36.36 10.14
N LEU A 57 -4.39 -37.41 9.60
CA LEU A 57 -2.94 -37.45 9.38
C LEU A 57 -2.49 -36.35 8.40
N ILE A 58 -3.23 -36.15 7.30
CA ILE A 58 -2.94 -35.06 6.35
C ILE A 58 -3.06 -33.70 7.02
N ARG A 59 -4.09 -33.48 7.83
CA ARG A 59 -4.29 -32.23 8.57
C ARG A 59 -3.13 -31.98 9.54
N GLN A 60 -2.76 -32.98 10.34
CA GLN A 60 -1.67 -32.89 11.31
C GLN A 60 -0.33 -32.60 10.63
N ALA A 61 -0.01 -33.31 9.54
CA ALA A 61 1.24 -33.11 8.83
C ALA A 61 1.33 -31.71 8.20
N LYS A 62 0.22 -31.20 7.63
CA LYS A 62 0.16 -29.83 7.12
C LYS A 62 0.37 -28.80 8.24
N VAL A 63 -0.33 -28.95 9.37
CA VAL A 63 -0.20 -28.05 10.51
C VAL A 63 1.24 -28.04 11.01
N SER A 64 1.80 -29.22 11.30
CA SER A 64 3.19 -29.34 11.76
C SER A 64 4.18 -28.68 10.80
N TYR A 65 4.10 -28.99 9.51
CA TYR A 65 5.00 -28.42 8.50
C TYR A 65 4.93 -26.89 8.45
N TYR A 66 3.72 -26.33 8.29
CA TYR A 66 3.59 -24.87 8.15
C TYR A 66 3.85 -24.13 9.45
N SER A 67 3.52 -24.70 10.62
CA SER A 67 3.89 -24.13 11.92
C SER A 67 5.41 -24.07 12.07
N THR A 68 6.12 -25.15 11.75
CA THR A 68 7.60 -25.17 11.79
C THR A 68 8.20 -24.16 10.81
N GLU A 69 7.70 -24.07 9.58
CA GLU A 69 8.18 -23.08 8.59
C GLU A 69 7.95 -21.63 9.04
N ILE A 70 6.82 -21.35 9.69
CA ILE A 70 6.52 -20.01 10.25
C ILE A 70 7.47 -19.70 11.40
N THR A 71 7.66 -20.62 12.35
CA THR A 71 8.60 -20.44 13.48
C THR A 71 10.04 -20.27 13.00
N ASN A 72 10.48 -21.05 12.02
CA ASN A 72 11.80 -20.96 11.40
C ASN A 72 12.00 -19.70 10.54
N SER A 73 10.93 -18.95 10.28
CA SER A 73 10.97 -17.68 9.55
C SER A 73 10.90 -16.46 10.48
N SER A 74 11.00 -16.67 11.80
CA SER A 74 11.08 -15.59 12.78
C SER A 74 12.27 -14.68 12.46
N GLY A 75 12.00 -13.38 12.26
CA GLY A 75 13.00 -12.37 11.86
C GLY A 75 13.05 -12.05 10.36
N ASP A 76 12.45 -12.85 9.48
CA ASP A 76 12.32 -12.53 8.04
C ASP A 76 10.86 -12.39 7.63
N GLN A 77 10.37 -11.15 7.69
CA GLN A 77 9.00 -10.79 7.34
C GLN A 77 8.66 -11.13 5.88
N LYS A 78 9.62 -11.03 4.94
CA LYS A 78 9.40 -11.34 3.52
C LYS A 78 9.15 -12.83 3.33
N LYS A 79 9.94 -13.68 3.99
CA LYS A 79 9.76 -15.13 3.97
C LYS A 79 8.42 -15.55 4.57
N LEU A 80 8.02 -14.95 5.70
CA LEU A 80 6.72 -15.19 6.32
C LEU A 80 5.56 -14.86 5.37
N PHE A 81 5.55 -13.66 4.80
CA PHE A 81 4.48 -13.25 3.86
C PHE A 81 4.45 -14.13 2.62
N ARG A 82 5.60 -14.61 2.13
CA ARG A 82 5.65 -15.58 1.02
C ARG A 82 4.96 -16.90 1.38
N ILE A 83 5.19 -17.44 2.57
CA ILE A 83 4.53 -18.66 3.05
C ILE A 83 3.01 -18.45 3.14
N VAL A 84 2.57 -17.34 3.74
CA VAL A 84 1.15 -16.99 3.88
C VAL A 84 0.48 -16.80 2.50
N ASN A 85 1.13 -16.08 1.59
CA ASN A 85 0.59 -15.85 0.25
C ASN A 85 0.45 -17.16 -0.54
N ASN A 86 1.42 -18.08 -0.40
CA ASN A 86 1.33 -19.41 -1.01
C ASN A 86 0.17 -20.23 -0.42
N LEU A 87 -0.06 -20.16 0.91
CA LEU A 87 -1.18 -20.83 1.59
C LEU A 87 -2.54 -20.32 1.12
N LEU A 88 -2.65 -19.01 0.89
CA LEU A 88 -3.87 -18.35 0.45
C LEU A 88 -4.08 -18.40 -1.07
N HIS A 89 -3.19 -19.05 -1.82
CA HIS A 89 -3.16 -19.03 -3.29
C HIS A 89 -3.25 -17.61 -3.86
N LYS A 90 -2.65 -16.63 -3.18
CA LYS A 90 -2.62 -15.27 -3.71
C LYS A 90 -1.77 -15.26 -4.99
N PRO A 91 -2.25 -14.60 -6.06
CA PRO A 91 -1.47 -14.48 -7.28
C PRO A 91 -0.14 -13.81 -6.96
N LYS A 92 0.94 -14.30 -7.59
CA LYS A 92 2.32 -13.82 -7.36
C LYS A 92 2.61 -12.49 -8.04
N ASP A 93 1.61 -11.85 -8.63
CA ASP A 93 1.84 -10.77 -9.57
C ASP A 93 1.81 -9.41 -8.88
N PRO A 94 2.89 -8.62 -9.02
CA PRO A 94 2.77 -7.20 -9.22
C PRO A 94 3.11 -6.96 -10.68
N VAL A 95 2.19 -7.22 -11.60
CA VAL A 95 2.35 -6.67 -12.95
C VAL A 95 1.43 -5.48 -12.99
N LEU A 96 2.03 -4.32 -12.70
CA LEU A 96 1.49 -3.03 -13.11
C LEU A 96 0.80 -3.19 -14.47
N PRO A 97 -0.36 -2.55 -14.71
CA PRO A 97 -1.04 -2.66 -15.99
C PRO A 97 -0.06 -2.42 -17.13
N SER A 98 -0.08 -3.29 -18.15
CA SER A 98 0.75 -3.07 -19.34
C SER A 98 0.47 -1.68 -19.90
N ALA A 99 1.54 -0.94 -20.17
CA ALA A 99 1.49 0.42 -20.66
C ALA A 99 2.58 0.63 -21.73
N VAL A 100 2.28 1.51 -22.67
CA VAL A 100 3.16 1.83 -23.81
C VAL A 100 4.38 2.65 -23.37
N SER A 101 4.28 3.36 -22.24
CA SER A 101 5.37 4.11 -21.62
C SER A 101 5.10 4.38 -20.13
N ASP A 102 6.15 4.68 -19.36
CA ASP A 102 6.04 5.06 -17.95
C ASP A 102 5.16 6.30 -17.76
N ARG A 103 5.24 7.27 -18.69
CA ARG A 103 4.37 8.45 -18.69
C ARG A 103 2.90 8.05 -18.86
N SER A 104 2.60 7.14 -19.78
CA SER A 104 1.23 6.64 -19.97
C SER A 104 0.72 5.93 -18.72
N LEU A 105 1.56 5.11 -18.07
CA LEU A 105 1.19 4.43 -16.83
C LEU A 105 0.92 5.43 -15.70
N ALA A 106 1.79 6.44 -15.53
CA ALA A 106 1.63 7.49 -14.53
C ALA A 106 0.35 8.32 -14.76
N CYS A 107 0.05 8.67 -16.02
CA CYS A 107 -1.19 9.34 -16.37
C CYS A 107 -2.42 8.48 -16.03
N ARG A 108 -2.38 7.18 -16.35
CA ARG A 108 -3.46 6.24 -16.00
C ARG A 108 -3.64 6.11 -14.49
N PHE A 109 -2.57 6.10 -13.70
CA PHE A 109 -2.67 6.12 -12.24
C PHE A 109 -3.29 7.42 -11.73
N SER A 110 -2.83 8.56 -12.22
CA SER A 110 -3.40 9.87 -11.85
C SER A 110 -4.90 9.90 -12.13
N GLN A 111 -5.29 9.48 -13.34
CA GLN A 111 -6.69 9.44 -13.76
C GLN A 111 -7.53 8.50 -12.88
N TYR A 112 -7.02 7.28 -12.60
CA TYR A 112 -7.69 6.33 -11.74
C TYR A 112 -8.02 6.91 -10.35
N PHE A 113 -7.07 7.61 -9.71
CA PHE A 113 -7.31 8.19 -8.40
C PHE A 113 -8.29 9.37 -8.43
N VAL A 114 -8.22 10.22 -9.47
CA VAL A 114 -9.20 11.30 -9.67
C VAL A 114 -10.61 10.73 -9.82
N GLU A 115 -10.78 9.77 -10.73
CA GLU A 115 -12.06 9.11 -10.98
C GLU A 115 -12.59 8.40 -9.73
N LYS A 116 -11.72 7.71 -8.99
CA LYS A 116 -12.10 7.04 -7.74
C LYS A 116 -12.60 8.03 -6.69
N ILE A 117 -11.94 9.18 -6.54
CA ILE A 117 -12.38 10.23 -5.62
C ILE A 117 -13.75 10.77 -6.06
N GLU A 118 -13.94 11.02 -7.36
CA GLU A 118 -15.23 11.46 -7.88
C GLU A 118 -16.35 10.44 -7.65
N GLN A 119 -16.07 9.15 -7.87
CA GLN A 119 -17.03 8.07 -7.59
C GLN A 119 -17.39 8.02 -6.11
N ILE A 120 -16.40 8.08 -5.22
CA ILE A 120 -16.61 8.12 -3.77
C ILE A 120 -17.49 9.33 -3.39
N ARG A 121 -17.21 10.51 -3.96
CA ARG A 121 -18.02 11.71 -3.77
C ARG A 121 -19.47 11.52 -4.23
N LYS A 122 -19.69 10.84 -5.36
CA LYS A 122 -21.03 10.52 -5.88
C LYS A 122 -21.80 9.53 -5.01
N THR A 123 -21.11 8.60 -4.31
CA THR A 123 -21.76 7.69 -3.34
C THR A 123 -22.27 8.41 -2.10
N PHE A 124 -21.72 9.57 -1.76
CA PHE A 124 -22.32 10.41 -0.75
C PHE A 124 -23.52 11.12 -1.37
N THR A 125 -24.71 10.55 -1.19
CA THR A 125 -25.96 11.28 -1.45
C THR A 125 -25.99 12.49 -0.53
N PRO A 126 -26.20 13.72 -1.03
CA PRO A 126 -26.56 14.82 -0.15
C PRO A 126 -27.88 14.44 0.50
N SER A 127 -27.83 14.04 1.77
CA SER A 127 -29.05 13.84 2.55
C SER A 127 -29.78 15.18 2.60
N PRO A 128 -31.12 15.22 2.49
CA PRO A 128 -31.89 16.42 2.84
C PRO A 128 -31.56 16.92 4.25
N ASP A 129 -31.05 16.05 5.13
CA ASP A 129 -30.59 16.39 6.48
C ASP A 129 -29.28 17.20 6.53
N SER A 130 -28.62 17.46 5.40
CA SER A 130 -27.58 18.50 5.36
C SER A 130 -28.15 19.92 5.54
N GLN A 131 -29.48 20.10 5.52
CA GLN A 131 -30.14 21.33 5.99
C GLN A 131 -30.45 21.33 7.50
N LEU A 132 -30.19 20.22 8.21
CA LEU A 132 -30.34 20.12 9.68
C LEU A 132 -29.02 20.21 10.44
N TYR A 133 -27.91 20.48 9.76
CA TYR A 133 -26.91 21.35 10.37
C TYR A 133 -27.46 22.77 10.26
N GLY A 134 -28.41 23.08 11.14
CA GLY A 134 -28.60 24.47 11.54
C GLY A 134 -27.21 25.04 11.76
N GLU A 135 -26.98 26.24 11.23
CA GLU A 135 -25.78 27.02 11.47
C GLU A 135 -25.23 26.63 12.83
N THR A 136 -24.16 25.83 12.83
CA THR A 136 -23.28 25.88 13.99
C THR A 136 -22.72 27.27 13.83
N SER A 137 -23.45 28.24 14.38
CA SER A 137 -22.97 29.56 14.70
C SER A 137 -21.85 29.25 15.68
N SER A 138 -20.70 28.94 15.12
CA SER A 138 -19.43 29.05 15.78
C SER A 138 -19.47 30.44 16.41
N PRO A 139 -19.46 30.57 17.74
CA PRO A 139 -19.76 31.84 18.41
C PRO A 139 -18.66 32.90 18.21
N SER A 140 -17.74 32.67 17.28
CA SER A 140 -16.63 33.55 16.96
C SER A 140 -16.45 33.62 15.45
N THR A 141 -17.23 34.47 14.79
CA THR A 141 -16.80 35.06 13.52
C THR A 141 -15.51 35.84 13.79
N LEU A 142 -14.41 35.45 13.14
CA LEU A 142 -13.16 36.21 13.17
C LEU A 142 -13.38 37.51 12.38
N CYS A 143 -13.91 38.54 13.02
CA CYS A 143 -14.21 39.82 12.39
C CYS A 143 -12.95 40.65 12.11
N THR A 144 -11.88 40.44 12.89
CA THR A 144 -10.65 41.22 12.79
C THR A 144 -9.42 40.35 13.05
N PHE A 145 -8.35 40.65 12.32
CA PHE A 145 -7.02 40.13 12.59
C PHE A 145 -6.24 41.17 13.40
N GLN A 146 -5.51 40.72 14.41
CA GLN A 146 -4.54 41.57 15.09
C GLN A 146 -3.36 41.82 14.15
N ALA A 147 -2.88 43.06 14.10
CA ALA A 147 -1.67 43.39 13.35
C ALA A 147 -0.46 42.64 13.92
N ALA A 148 0.34 42.05 13.04
CA ALA A 148 1.61 41.42 13.38
C ALA A 148 2.64 42.48 13.76
N SER A 149 3.45 42.19 14.78
CA SER A 149 4.59 43.03 15.17
C SER A 149 5.86 42.62 14.44
N GLU A 150 6.79 43.55 14.30
CA GLU A 150 8.09 43.29 13.66
C GLU A 150 8.89 42.19 14.38
N GLU A 151 8.83 42.13 15.71
CA GLU A 151 9.49 41.10 16.52
C GLU A 151 8.88 39.72 16.28
N GLU A 152 7.56 39.65 16.11
CA GLU A 152 6.85 38.43 15.79
C GLU A 152 7.28 37.91 14.42
N ILE A 153 7.25 38.77 13.40
CA ILE A 153 7.68 38.45 12.03
C ILE A 153 9.14 38.01 12.02
N LYS A 154 10.03 38.74 12.68
CA LYS A 154 11.46 38.39 12.82
C LYS A 154 11.62 37.00 13.41
N LYS A 155 10.89 36.68 14.48
CA LYS A 155 10.93 35.37 15.15
C LYS A 155 10.43 34.25 14.25
N ILE A 156 9.36 34.48 13.49
CA ILE A 156 8.80 33.49 12.54
C ILE A 156 9.82 33.21 11.43
N VAL A 157 10.37 34.25 10.80
CA VAL A 157 11.33 34.11 9.70
C VAL A 157 12.59 33.39 10.18
N MET A 158 13.12 33.73 11.36
CA MET A 158 14.32 33.06 11.90
C MET A 158 14.08 31.58 12.23
N LYS A 159 12.90 31.23 12.73
CA LYS A 159 12.51 29.83 13.02
C LYS A 159 12.22 28.99 11.78
N SER A 160 11.86 29.63 10.66
CA SER A 160 11.57 28.92 9.41
C SER A 160 12.78 28.11 8.91
N ALA A 161 12.58 27.09 8.09
CA ALA A 161 13.71 26.39 7.46
C ALA A 161 14.33 27.29 6.38
N SER A 162 15.67 27.31 6.27
CA SER A 162 16.37 28.04 5.19
C SER A 162 16.28 27.29 3.86
N LYS A 163 15.06 27.02 3.41
CA LYS A 163 14.76 26.42 2.11
C LYS A 163 14.55 27.54 1.10
N SER A 164 14.86 27.32 -0.15
CA SER A 164 14.55 28.27 -1.22
C SER A 164 14.02 27.51 -2.43
N CYS A 165 13.10 28.14 -3.13
CA CYS A 165 12.42 27.65 -4.31
C CYS A 165 12.94 28.42 -5.53
N GLU A 166 12.95 27.81 -6.72
CA GLU A 166 13.30 28.52 -7.96
C GLU A 166 12.31 29.65 -8.31
N LEU A 167 11.10 29.61 -7.73
CA LEU A 167 10.10 30.68 -7.85
C LEU A 167 10.36 31.86 -6.91
N ASP A 168 11.25 31.72 -5.93
CA ASP A 168 11.55 32.78 -4.98
C ASP A 168 12.49 33.80 -5.61
N SER A 169 12.12 35.08 -5.58
CA SER A 169 12.98 36.17 -6.07
C SER A 169 14.24 36.37 -5.22
N VAL A 170 14.21 35.94 -3.95
CA VAL A 170 15.32 36.08 -3.01
C VAL A 170 15.43 34.82 -2.15
N PRO A 171 16.61 34.16 -2.07
CA PRO A 171 16.84 33.05 -1.16
C PRO A 171 16.59 33.41 0.30
N THR A 172 15.88 32.54 1.03
CA THR A 172 15.57 32.72 2.46
C THR A 172 16.83 32.82 3.33
N THR A 173 17.96 32.27 2.89
CA THR A 173 19.27 32.45 3.56
C THR A 173 19.70 33.91 3.59
N LEU A 174 19.55 34.64 2.48
CA LEU A 174 19.87 36.07 2.40
C LEU A 174 18.89 36.91 3.21
N ILE A 175 17.60 36.56 3.17
CA ILE A 175 16.57 37.24 3.99
C ILE A 175 16.92 37.12 5.47
N LYS A 176 17.38 35.95 5.93
CA LYS A 176 17.81 35.77 7.32
C LYS A 176 19.09 36.54 7.69
N GLN A 177 20.03 36.66 6.76
CA GLN A 177 21.26 37.42 6.99
C GLN A 177 20.99 38.92 7.13
N CYS A 178 20.04 39.45 6.36
CA CYS A 178 19.67 40.87 6.36
C CYS A 178 18.29 41.10 7.01
N ILE A 179 17.93 40.30 8.01
CA ILE A 179 16.57 40.24 8.54
C ILE A 179 16.08 41.60 9.05
N ASP A 180 16.95 42.38 9.69
CA ASP A 180 16.61 43.69 10.24
C ASP A 180 16.18 44.71 9.17
N THR A 181 16.67 44.55 7.93
CA THR A 181 16.24 45.38 6.80
C THR A 181 14.93 44.90 6.20
N PHE A 182 14.67 43.59 6.20
CA PHE A 182 13.48 43.02 5.55
C PHE A 182 12.24 42.99 6.45
N VAL A 183 12.42 42.95 7.78
CA VAL A 183 11.33 42.81 8.75
C VAL A 183 10.24 43.88 8.61
N PRO A 184 10.54 45.19 8.48
CA PRO A 184 9.50 46.20 8.32
C PRO A 184 8.63 45.95 7.07
N TYR A 185 9.27 45.65 5.94
CA TYR A 185 8.56 45.39 4.68
C TYR A 185 7.72 44.11 4.72
N ILE A 186 8.23 43.04 5.33
CA ILE A 186 7.47 41.79 5.47
C ILE A 186 6.26 42.02 6.39
N THR A 187 6.45 42.78 7.47
CA THR A 187 5.38 43.15 8.42
C THR A 187 4.28 43.93 7.73
N ASP A 188 4.63 44.92 6.90
CA ASP A 188 3.67 45.69 6.12
C ASP A 188 2.87 44.82 5.14
N ILE A 189 3.54 43.89 4.44
CA ILE A 189 2.88 42.97 3.51
C ILE A 189 1.88 42.06 4.23
N VAL A 190 2.25 41.52 5.40
CA VAL A 190 1.39 40.66 6.21
C VAL A 190 0.18 41.44 6.73
N ASN A 191 0.41 42.64 7.29
CA ASN A 191 -0.65 43.49 7.81
C ASN A 191 -1.59 43.97 6.70
N ALA A 192 -1.07 44.32 5.52
CA ALA A 192 -1.88 44.63 4.36
C ALA A 192 -2.75 43.44 3.91
N SER A 193 -2.22 42.21 3.99
CA SER A 193 -2.98 40.99 3.68
C SER A 193 -4.08 40.73 4.71
N PHE A 194 -3.81 40.98 6.00
CA PHE A 194 -4.79 40.87 7.08
C PHE A 194 -5.90 41.92 6.98
N SER A 195 -5.57 43.17 6.64
CA SER A 195 -6.56 44.24 6.50
C SER A 195 -7.40 44.12 5.23
N SER A 196 -6.81 43.70 4.11
CA SER A 196 -7.54 43.54 2.84
C SER A 196 -8.28 42.21 2.70
N GLY A 197 -7.94 41.22 3.54
CA GLY A 197 -8.42 39.85 3.39
C GLY A 197 -7.93 39.16 2.11
N HIS A 198 -6.95 39.73 1.40
CA HIS A 198 -6.44 39.23 0.14
C HIS A 198 -4.99 38.76 0.27
N PHE A 199 -4.75 37.47 -0.02
CA PHE A 199 -3.40 36.90 -0.08
C PHE A 199 -2.96 36.70 -1.52
N PRO A 200 -1.74 37.13 -1.92
CA PRO A 200 -1.26 37.07 -3.29
C PRO A 200 -1.33 35.65 -3.87
N THR A 201 -1.94 35.50 -5.04
CA THR A 201 -2.10 34.18 -5.70
C THR A 201 -0.76 33.51 -5.99
N LYS A 202 0.24 34.27 -6.45
CA LYS A 202 1.59 33.74 -6.76
C LYS A 202 2.28 33.12 -5.55
N SER A 203 1.98 33.60 -4.34
CA SER A 203 2.53 33.07 -3.09
C SER A 203 1.83 31.78 -2.63
N LYS A 204 0.78 31.33 -3.34
CA LYS A 204 0.12 30.03 -3.11
C LYS A 204 0.71 28.92 -3.99
N ASP A 205 1.49 29.30 -4.99
CA ASP A 205 2.13 28.35 -5.90
C ASP A 205 3.32 27.69 -5.20
N CYS A 206 3.44 26.37 -5.35
CA CYS A 206 4.53 25.60 -4.78
C CYS A 206 5.08 24.64 -5.83
N LEU A 207 6.39 24.67 -6.05
CA LEU A 207 7.07 23.70 -6.90
C LEU A 207 7.01 22.32 -6.22
N ARG A 208 6.26 21.40 -6.83
CA ARG A 208 6.26 19.99 -6.43
C ARG A 208 7.53 19.33 -6.97
N SER A 209 8.61 19.38 -6.19
CA SER A 209 9.73 18.46 -6.42
C SER A 209 9.25 17.05 -6.02
N SER A 210 9.17 16.13 -6.98
CA SER A 210 8.99 14.71 -6.66
C SER A 210 10.14 14.29 -5.72
N PRO A 211 9.86 13.75 -4.53
CA PRO A 211 10.91 13.12 -3.73
C PRO A 211 11.29 11.82 -4.44
N PHE A 212 12.17 11.91 -5.44
CA PHE A 212 12.88 10.75 -5.93
C PHE A 212 13.80 10.31 -4.80
N GLU A 213 13.39 9.25 -4.09
CA GLU A 213 14.23 8.57 -3.11
C GLU A 213 15.58 8.24 -3.77
N LYS A 214 16.66 8.76 -3.19
CA LYS A 214 18.05 8.60 -3.64
C LYS A 214 18.59 7.15 -3.57
N GLY A 215 17.72 6.14 -3.58
CA GLY A 215 18.08 4.72 -3.48
C GLY A 215 18.31 3.99 -4.81
N TRP A 216 18.01 4.61 -5.96
CA TRP A 216 17.89 3.87 -7.23
C TRP A 216 18.98 4.12 -8.28
N PHE A 217 19.87 5.10 -8.12
CA PHE A 217 20.95 5.31 -9.08
C PHE A 217 22.24 4.65 -8.63
N ARG A 218 22.50 3.43 -9.15
CA ARG A 218 23.88 2.99 -9.37
C ARG A 218 24.57 4.02 -10.26
N GLN A 219 25.79 4.36 -9.89
CA GLN A 219 26.64 5.41 -10.47
C GLN A 219 27.07 5.17 -11.93
N GLU A 220 26.49 4.18 -12.62
CA GLU A 220 26.92 3.71 -13.95
C GLU A 220 26.20 4.36 -15.14
N TYR A 221 25.22 5.26 -14.92
CA TYR A 221 24.41 5.82 -16.02
C TYR A 221 24.65 7.31 -16.33
N LEU A 222 25.61 7.97 -15.68
CA LEU A 222 25.88 9.40 -15.91
C LEU A 222 26.83 9.71 -17.07
N GLU A 223 27.41 8.71 -17.76
CA GLU A 223 28.33 8.95 -18.88
C GLU A 223 27.67 8.91 -20.28
N LYS A 224 26.36 8.71 -20.40
CA LYS A 224 25.72 8.49 -21.71
C LYS A 224 24.46 9.31 -21.99
N LEU A 225 24.47 10.60 -21.66
CA LEU A 225 23.50 11.53 -22.24
C LEU A 225 24.23 12.68 -22.94
N PRO A 226 24.17 12.78 -24.28
CA PRO A 226 24.70 13.94 -24.98
C PRO A 226 23.91 15.18 -24.59
N ALA A 227 24.64 16.25 -24.25
CA ALA A 227 24.08 17.57 -24.04
C ALA A 227 23.44 18.08 -25.34
N CYS A 228 22.11 18.18 -25.37
CA CYS A 228 21.43 18.98 -26.38
C CYS A 228 21.60 20.46 -26.02
N ARG A 229 22.19 21.21 -26.95
CA ARG A 229 22.14 22.67 -27.01
C ARG A 229 20.72 23.15 -27.29
#